data_AF-A0A7K5FZJ7-F1
#
_entry.id   AF-A0A7K5FZJ7-F1
#
_cell.length_a   1.000
_cell.length_b   1.000
_cell.length_c   1.000
_cell.angle_alpha   90.00
_cell.angle_beta   90.00
_cell.angle_gamma   90.00
#
_symmetry.space_group_name_H-M   'P 1'
#
loop_
_entity.id
_entity.type
_entity.pdbx_description
1 polymer ?
#
loop_
_entity_poly.entity_id
_entity_poly.type
_entity_poly.pdbx_seq_one_letter_code
_entity_poly.pdbx_strand_id
1 'polypeptide(L)'
;LNVFRFLYSDEVQIGPETVMTTLYTAKKYAVPALEAHCVEFLKKNLRADNAFMLLTQARLFDEPQLASLCLENIDKNTSDAINAEGFTDIDLDTLVAVLERDTLGIREVRLFNAVVRWSEAECQRQQLQVIPENKRKVLGKALSLIRFPLMTIEEFAAGN
;
A
#
# COMPACT_ATOMS: atom_id res chain seq x y z
N LEU A 1 17.11 -12.21 15.86
CA LEU A 1 16.83 -12.97 17.10
C LEU A 1 15.67 -13.96 16.95
N ASN A 2 14.59 -13.62 16.25
CA ASN A 2 13.41 -14.49 16.13
C ASN A 2 13.65 -15.84 15.42
N VAL A 3 14.48 -15.89 14.37
CA VAL A 3 14.78 -17.16 13.67
C VAL A 3 15.53 -18.15 14.55
N PHE A 4 16.53 -17.70 15.32
CA PHE A 4 17.20 -18.57 16.27
C PHE A 4 16.23 -19.05 17.36
N ARG A 5 15.36 -18.17 17.86
CA ARG A 5 14.35 -18.57 18.85
C ARG A 5 13.39 -19.64 18.29
N PHE A 6 12.91 -19.48 17.05
CA PHE A 6 12.10 -20.50 16.36
C PHE A 6 12.84 -21.83 16.24
N LEU A 7 14.10 -21.81 15.79
CA LEU A 7 14.91 -23.02 15.63
C LEU A 7 15.17 -23.76 16.95
N TYR A 8 15.16 -23.06 18.08
CA TYR A 8 15.46 -23.64 19.39
C TYR A 8 14.24 -23.89 20.28
N SER A 9 13.10 -23.23 20.05
CA SER A 9 11.92 -23.32 20.93
C SER A 9 10.58 -23.48 20.24
N ASP A 10 10.52 -23.53 18.90
CA ASP A 10 9.29 -23.60 18.10
C ASP A 10 8.25 -22.48 18.40
N GLU A 11 8.66 -21.47 19.17
CA GLU A 11 7.83 -20.36 19.62
C GLU A 11 8.40 -19.04 19.09
N VAL A 12 7.68 -18.40 18.18
CA VAL A 12 7.93 -17.01 17.77
C VAL A 12 6.70 -16.17 18.07
N GLN A 13 6.92 -15.12 18.85
CA GLN A 13 5.94 -14.04 19.03
C GLN A 13 5.99 -13.15 17.78
N ILE A 14 5.12 -13.43 16.81
CA ILE A 14 4.93 -12.60 15.62
C ILE A 14 4.04 -11.41 16.00
N GLY A 15 4.60 -10.20 15.94
CA GLY A 15 3.85 -8.95 16.10
C GLY A 15 3.68 -8.24 14.76
N PRO A 16 2.71 -7.31 14.63
CA PRO A 16 2.48 -6.57 13.38
C PRO A 16 3.70 -5.76 12.91
N GLU A 17 4.55 -5.29 13.83
CA GLU A 17 5.80 -4.59 13.49
C GLU A 17 6.97 -5.53 13.16
N THR A 18 6.94 -6.75 13.69
CA THR A 18 8.04 -7.72 13.58
C THR A 18 7.79 -8.82 12.54
N VAL A 19 6.55 -8.97 12.06
CA VAL A 19 6.17 -10.01 11.11
C VAL A 19 6.93 -9.90 9.79
N MET A 20 7.17 -8.67 9.32
CA MET A 20 7.87 -8.44 8.05
C MET A 20 9.35 -8.77 8.13
N THR A 21 10.01 -8.34 9.20
CA THR A 21 11.42 -8.68 9.45
C THR A 21 11.59 -10.17 9.75
N THR A 22 10.60 -10.79 10.39
CA THR A 22 10.57 -12.23 10.65
C THR A 22 10.36 -13.03 9.36
N LEU A 23 9.42 -12.64 8.50
CA LEU A 23 9.20 -13.24 7.18
C LEU A 23 10.47 -13.14 6.31
N TYR A 24 11.09 -11.96 6.30
CA TYR A 24 12.34 -11.74 5.56
C TYR A 24 13.46 -12.67 6.05
N THR A 25 13.64 -12.75 7.37
CA THR A 25 14.67 -13.64 7.93
C THR A 25 14.32 -15.11 7.72
N ALA A 26 13.05 -15.50 7.80
CA ALA A 26 12.59 -16.86 7.47
C ALA A 26 12.95 -17.26 6.04
N LYS A 27 12.66 -16.38 5.06
CA LYS A 27 13.08 -16.58 3.66
C LYS A 27 14.60 -16.65 3.52
N LYS A 28 15.33 -15.71 4.12
CA LYS A 28 16.79 -15.65 4.03
C LYS A 28 17.48 -16.90 4.56
N TYR A 29 16.93 -17.51 5.60
CA TYR A 29 17.45 -18.75 6.20
C TYR A 29 16.74 -20.02 5.69
N ALA A 30 15.88 -19.90 4.68
CA ALA A 30 15.10 -20.99 4.09
C ALA A 30 14.38 -21.84 5.15
N VAL A 31 13.53 -21.18 5.96
CA VAL A 31 12.69 -21.81 7.00
C VAL A 31 11.21 -21.74 6.58
N PRO A 32 10.70 -22.69 5.77
CA PRO A 32 9.35 -22.63 5.19
C PRO A 32 8.23 -22.62 6.24
N ALA A 33 8.42 -23.30 7.37
CA ALA A 33 7.43 -23.34 8.44
C ALA A 33 7.18 -21.94 9.04
N LEU A 34 8.25 -21.17 9.25
CA LEU A 34 8.16 -19.81 9.79
C LEU A 34 7.60 -18.84 8.74
N GLU A 35 7.97 -19.02 7.47
CA GLU A 35 7.40 -18.26 6.36
C GLU A 35 5.88 -18.46 6.27
N ALA A 36 5.41 -19.72 6.27
CA ALA A 36 3.99 -20.03 6.25
C ALA A 36 3.25 -19.42 7.45
N HIS A 37 3.86 -19.47 8.64
CA HIS A 37 3.28 -18.89 9.84
C HIS A 37 3.19 -17.36 9.78
N CYS A 38 4.23 -16.69 9.27
CA CYS A 38 4.22 -15.24 9.05
C CYS A 38 3.15 -14.85 8.02
N VAL A 39 3.06 -15.56 6.90
CA VAL A 39 2.03 -15.32 5.89
C VAL A 39 0.64 -15.50 6.49
N GLU A 40 0.38 -16.59 7.23
CA GLU A 40 -0.93 -16.80 7.85
C GLU A 40 -1.28 -15.72 8.88
N PHE A 41 -0.31 -15.27 9.67
CA PHE A 41 -0.49 -14.15 10.60
C PHE A 41 -0.86 -12.85 9.85
N LEU A 42 -0.18 -12.56 8.74
CA LEU A 42 -0.49 -11.41 7.88
C LEU A 42 -1.91 -11.51 7.32
N LYS A 43 -2.31 -12.69 6.81
CA LYS A 43 -3.67 -12.90 6.29
C LYS A 43 -4.75 -12.64 7.35
N LYS A 44 -4.52 -13.06 8.60
CA LYS A 44 -5.46 -12.86 9.72
C LYS A 44 -5.53 -11.42 10.24
N ASN A 45 -4.45 -10.65 10.09
CA ASN A 45 -4.36 -9.27 10.58
C ASN A 45 -4.44 -8.22 9.47
N LEU A 46 -4.70 -8.63 8.22
CA LEU A 46 -4.88 -7.74 7.09
C LEU A 46 -6.16 -6.91 7.28
N ARG A 47 -5.98 -5.59 7.28
CA ARG A 47 -7.01 -4.59 7.49
C ARG A 47 -6.85 -3.48 6.46
N ALA A 48 -7.90 -2.69 6.25
CA ALA A 48 -7.88 -1.62 5.26
C ALA A 48 -6.78 -0.58 5.54
N ASP A 49 -6.46 -0.33 6.81
CA ASP A 49 -5.45 0.63 7.27
C ASP A 49 -4.01 0.23 6.94
N ASN A 50 -3.71 -1.08 6.96
CA ASN A 50 -2.38 -1.62 6.71
C ASN A 50 -2.22 -2.29 5.33
N ALA A 51 -3.31 -2.43 4.56
CA ALA A 51 -3.29 -3.16 3.29
C ALA A 51 -2.34 -2.55 2.25
N PHE A 52 -2.24 -1.22 2.17
CA PHE A 52 -1.35 -0.53 1.24
C PHE A 52 0.14 -0.72 1.57
N MET A 53 0.48 -0.65 2.86
CA MET A 53 1.84 -0.93 3.32
C MET A 53 2.21 -2.40 3.08
N LEU A 54 1.31 -3.32 3.41
CA LEU A 54 1.52 -4.75 3.18
C LEU A 54 1.62 -5.09 1.70
N LEU A 55 0.85 -4.42 0.83
CA LEU A 55 0.96 -4.57 -0.62
C LEU A 55 2.34 -4.13 -1.11
N THR A 56 2.81 -2.95 -0.69
CA THR A 56 4.14 -2.42 -1.04
C THR A 56 5.22 -3.43 -0.66
N GLN A 57 5.11 -3.97 0.55
CA GLN A 57 6.07 -4.95 1.04
C GLN A 57 5.95 -6.30 0.31
N ALA A 58 4.75 -6.80 0.06
CA ALA A 58 4.52 -8.03 -0.69
C ALA A 58 5.15 -7.96 -2.09
N ARG A 59 5.02 -6.80 -2.76
CA ARG A 59 5.68 -6.55 -4.04
C ARG A 59 7.21 -6.51 -3.90
N LEU A 60 7.73 -5.85 -2.88
CA LEU A 60 9.18 -5.77 -2.62
C LEU A 60 9.82 -7.15 -2.38
N PHE A 61 9.08 -8.08 -1.76
CA PHE A 61 9.55 -9.44 -1.45
C PHE A 61 9.14 -10.50 -2.48
N ASP A 62 8.59 -10.08 -3.62
CA ASP A 62 8.12 -10.93 -4.71
C ASP A 62 7.14 -12.01 -4.23
N GLU A 63 6.14 -11.58 -3.44
CA GLU A 63 5.08 -12.42 -2.85
C GLU A 63 3.73 -12.19 -3.55
N PRO A 64 3.50 -12.81 -4.72
CA PRO A 64 2.31 -12.55 -5.53
C PRO A 64 1.00 -12.99 -4.83
N GLN A 65 1.05 -14.03 -3.99
CA GLN A 65 -0.13 -14.49 -3.25
C GLN A 65 -0.55 -13.47 -2.19
N LEU A 66 0.40 -12.93 -1.44
CA LEU A 66 0.12 -11.90 -0.43
C LEU A 66 -0.31 -10.59 -1.09
N ALA A 67 0.34 -10.19 -2.20
CA ALA A 67 -0.03 -9.02 -2.96
C ALA A 67 -1.48 -9.12 -3.47
N SER A 68 -1.87 -10.28 -4.00
CA SER A 68 -3.24 -10.54 -4.47
C SER A 68 -4.27 -10.40 -3.33
N LEU A 69 -3.95 -10.92 -2.14
CA LEU A 69 -4.85 -10.80 -0.98
C LEU A 69 -4.96 -9.36 -0.49
N CYS A 70 -3.85 -8.60 -0.49
CA CYS A 70 -3.87 -7.18 -0.13
C CYS A 70 -4.74 -6.40 -1.10
N LEU A 71 -4.59 -6.66 -2.41
CA LEU A 71 -5.41 -6.05 -3.45
C LEU A 71 -6.89 -6.39 -3.29
N GLU A 72 -7.24 -7.64 -2.99
CA GLU A 72 -8.63 -8.04 -2.73
C GLU A 72 -9.23 -7.31 -1.51
N ASN A 73 -8.44 -7.10 -0.45
CA ASN A 73 -8.88 -6.33 0.71
C ASN A 73 -9.06 -4.84 0.39
N ILE A 74 -8.15 -4.27 -0.41
CA ILE A 74 -8.26 -2.89 -0.91
C ILE A 74 -9.49 -2.75 -1.80
N ASP A 75 -9.78 -3.69 -2.70
CA ASP A 75 -10.97 -3.66 -3.56
C ASP A 75 -12.26 -3.75 -2.72
N LYS A 76 -12.27 -4.59 -1.67
CA LYS A 76 -13.42 -4.73 -0.75
C LYS A 76 -13.66 -3.49 0.12
N ASN A 77 -12.59 -2.87 0.62
CA ASN A 77 -12.63 -1.75 1.56
C ASN A 77 -11.99 -0.49 0.98
N THR A 78 -12.20 -0.21 -0.32
CA THR A 78 -11.44 0.82 -1.05
C THR A 78 -11.51 2.18 -0.38
N SER A 79 -12.71 2.60 0.03
CA SER A 79 -12.91 3.89 0.69
C SER A 79 -12.10 4.03 1.97
N ASP A 80 -12.04 3.00 2.82
CA ASP A 80 -11.29 3.07 4.07
C ASP A 80 -9.79 2.98 3.80
N ALA A 81 -9.39 2.11 2.87
CA ALA A 81 -7.99 1.87 2.56
C ALA A 81 -7.30 3.12 2.00
N ILE A 82 -7.93 3.81 1.03
CA ILE A 82 -7.32 5.03 0.46
C ILE A 82 -7.32 6.20 1.44
N ASN A 83 -8.22 6.19 2.43
CA ASN A 83 -8.28 7.23 3.44
C ASN A 83 -7.27 6.99 4.57
N ALA A 84 -6.79 5.75 4.73
CA ALA A 84 -5.77 5.41 5.71
C ALA A 84 -4.45 6.16 5.49
N GLU A 85 -3.71 6.38 6.58
CA GLU A 85 -2.37 7.00 6.55
C GLU A 85 -1.38 6.14 5.75
N GLY A 86 -1.54 4.81 5.80
CA GLY A 86 -0.70 3.88 5.03
C GLY A 86 -0.76 4.09 3.51
N PHE A 87 -1.80 4.75 2.98
CA PHE A 87 -1.86 5.13 1.57
C PHE A 87 -0.81 6.19 1.20
N THR A 88 -0.56 7.17 2.06
CA THR A 88 0.41 8.25 1.77
C THR A 88 1.87 7.82 1.87
N ASP A 89 2.12 6.64 2.44
CA ASP A 89 3.47 6.09 2.62
C ASP A 89 3.93 5.15 1.50
N ILE A 90 3.05 4.83 0.54
CA ILE A 90 3.40 3.96 -0.59
C ILE A 90 4.30 4.68 -1.60
N ASP A 91 5.08 3.91 -2.33
CA ASP A 91 5.89 4.39 -3.45
C ASP A 91 5.06 4.64 -4.71
N LEU A 92 5.62 5.44 -5.64
CA LEU A 92 4.95 5.79 -6.89
C LEU A 92 4.57 4.57 -7.72
N ASP A 93 5.41 3.52 -7.77
CA ASP A 93 5.11 2.32 -8.55
C ASP A 93 3.94 1.53 -7.95
N THR A 94 3.73 1.59 -6.63
CA THR A 94 2.55 1.02 -5.96
C THR A 94 1.31 1.86 -6.19
N LEU A 95 1.44 3.19 -6.15
CA LEU A 95 0.34 4.07 -6.51
C LEU A 95 -0.14 3.82 -7.96
N VAL A 96 0.80 3.78 -8.92
CA VAL A 96 0.52 3.51 -10.33
C VAL A 96 -0.17 2.15 -10.50
N ALA A 97 0.37 1.09 -9.90
CA ALA A 97 -0.22 -0.24 -9.99
C ALA A 97 -1.65 -0.32 -9.41
N VAL A 98 -1.97 0.51 -8.42
CA VAL A 98 -3.32 0.60 -7.84
C VAL A 98 -4.24 1.39 -8.77
N LEU A 99 -3.79 2.52 -9.31
CA LEU A 99 -4.56 3.36 -10.24
C LEU A 99 -4.81 2.69 -11.59
N GLU A 100 -3.94 1.78 -12.04
CA GLU A 100 -4.14 0.99 -13.25
C GLU A 100 -5.29 -0.05 -13.11
N ARG A 101 -5.75 -0.33 -11.88
CA ARG A 101 -6.79 -1.33 -11.64
C ARG A 101 -8.18 -0.73 -11.76
N ASP A 102 -8.98 -1.34 -12.63
CA ASP A 102 -10.41 -1.05 -12.80
C ASP A 102 -11.32 -1.71 -11.75
N THR A 103 -10.73 -2.36 -10.75
CA THR A 103 -11.47 -3.08 -9.69
C THR A 103 -11.80 -2.21 -8.49
N LEU A 104 -11.25 -0.98 -8.42
CA LEU A 104 -11.47 -0.07 -7.31
C LEU A 104 -12.93 0.40 -7.28
N GLY A 105 -13.68 -0.01 -6.26
CA GLY A 105 -15.09 0.32 -6.09
C GLY A 105 -15.34 1.73 -5.58
N ILE A 106 -14.69 2.76 -6.16
CA ILE A 106 -14.79 4.15 -5.68
C ILE A 106 -15.02 5.17 -6.78
N ARG A 107 -15.68 6.28 -6.42
CA ARG A 107 -15.84 7.46 -7.28
C ARG A 107 -14.49 8.10 -7.58
N GLU A 108 -14.28 8.46 -8.84
CA GLU A 108 -13.05 9.08 -9.34
C GLU A 108 -12.64 10.34 -8.54
N VAL A 109 -13.61 11.17 -8.12
CA VAL A 109 -13.36 12.36 -7.29
C VAL A 109 -12.67 12.02 -5.96
N ARG A 110 -13.03 10.90 -5.33
CA ARG A 110 -12.42 10.46 -4.07
C ARG A 110 -11.03 9.90 -4.31
N LEU A 111 -10.84 9.18 -5.40
CA LEU A 111 -9.54 8.67 -5.83
C LEU A 111 -8.59 9.85 -6.10
N PHE A 112 -9.04 10.88 -6.80
CA PHE A 112 -8.27 12.08 -7.05
C PHE A 112 -7.87 12.81 -5.77
N ASN A 113 -8.80 13.01 -4.83
CA ASN A 113 -8.47 13.62 -3.54
C ASN A 113 -7.42 12.81 -2.77
N ALA A 114 -7.50 11.48 -2.81
CA ALA A 114 -6.48 10.63 -2.20
C ALA A 114 -5.12 10.79 -2.91
N VAL A 115 -5.10 10.80 -4.25
CA VAL A 115 -3.87 11.01 -5.04
C VAL A 115 -3.25 12.39 -4.80
N VAL A 116 -4.07 13.44 -4.66
CA VAL A 116 -3.59 14.77 -4.27
C VAL A 116 -2.95 14.72 -2.88
N ARG A 117 -3.60 14.08 -1.91
CA ARG A 117 -3.04 13.89 -0.56
C ARG A 117 -1.71 13.12 -0.58
N TRP A 118 -1.60 12.08 -1.42
CA TRP A 118 -0.32 11.39 -1.64
C TRP A 118 0.73 12.31 -2.25
N SER A 119 0.38 13.13 -3.24
CA SER A 119 1.34 14.08 -3.85
C SER A 119 1.85 15.13 -2.87
N GLU A 120 1.02 15.54 -1.90
CA GLU A 120 1.41 16.46 -0.83
C GLU A 120 2.43 15.81 0.10
N ALA A 121 2.14 14.59 0.55
CA ALA A 121 3.04 13.81 1.38
C ALA A 121 4.38 13.54 0.67
N GLU A 122 4.35 13.18 -0.62
CA GLU A 122 5.55 12.93 -1.41
C GLU A 122 6.36 14.21 -1.65
N CYS A 123 5.71 15.34 -1.89
CA CYS A 123 6.40 16.64 -1.94
C CYS A 123 7.12 16.94 -0.62
N GLN A 124 6.48 16.68 0.53
CA GLN A 124 7.10 16.86 1.83
C GLN A 124 8.28 15.89 2.04
N ARG A 125 8.16 14.62 1.63
CA ARG A 125 9.26 13.63 1.68
C ARG A 125 10.46 14.06 0.83
N GLN A 126 10.21 14.65 -0.33
CA GLN A 126 11.25 15.19 -1.21
C GLN A 126 11.72 16.61 -0.83
N GLN A 127 11.25 17.17 0.29
CA GLN A 127 11.54 18.54 0.74
C GLN A 127 11.21 19.63 -0.30
N LEU A 128 10.19 19.37 -1.12
CA LEU A 128 9.68 20.30 -2.11
C LEU A 128 8.52 21.11 -1.52
N GLN A 129 8.38 22.36 -1.97
CA GLN A 129 7.18 23.13 -1.63
C GLN A 129 5.94 22.48 -2.25
N VAL A 130 4.86 22.43 -1.48
CA VAL A 130 3.56 21.86 -1.88
C VAL A 130 2.84 22.84 -2.82
N ILE A 131 3.37 22.99 -4.04
CA ILE A 131 2.81 23.81 -5.11
C ILE A 131 2.29 22.92 -6.24
N PRO A 132 1.30 23.37 -7.04
CA PRO A 132 0.72 22.57 -8.13
C PRO A 132 1.74 22.01 -9.11
N GLU A 133 2.80 22.77 -9.42
CA GLU A 133 3.92 22.35 -10.28
C GLU A 133 4.61 21.09 -9.75
N ASN A 134 4.95 21.10 -8.44
CA ASN A 134 5.66 20.00 -7.79
C ASN A 134 4.74 18.79 -7.60
N LYS A 135 3.47 19.01 -7.26
CA LYS A 135 2.46 17.94 -7.19
C LYS A 135 2.35 17.19 -8.52
N ARG A 136 2.26 17.92 -9.64
CA ARG A 136 2.26 17.31 -10.98
C ARG A 136 3.56 16.56 -11.28
N LYS A 137 4.70 17.14 -10.86
CA LYS A 137 6.01 16.53 -11.05
C LYS A 137 6.17 15.20 -10.31
N VAL A 138 5.74 15.12 -9.03
CA VAL A 138 5.83 13.88 -8.24
C VAL A 138 4.82 12.82 -8.69
N LEU A 139 3.64 13.24 -9.14
CA LEU A 139 2.62 12.32 -9.66
C LEU A 139 3.03 11.73 -11.01
N GLY A 140 3.65 12.52 -11.90
CA GLY A 140 4.12 12.05 -13.20
C GLY A 140 3.06 11.25 -13.97
N LYS A 141 3.30 9.95 -14.18
CA LYS A 141 2.39 9.04 -14.90
C LYS A 141 1.11 8.71 -14.13
N ALA A 142 1.13 8.77 -12.79
CA ALA A 142 -0.06 8.51 -11.98
C ALA A 142 -1.20 9.49 -12.29
N LEU A 143 -0.86 10.73 -12.65
CA LEU A 143 -1.85 11.75 -13.03
C LEU A 143 -2.62 11.38 -14.30
N SER A 144 -1.97 10.72 -15.27
CA SER A 144 -2.63 10.30 -16.53
C SER A 144 -3.52 9.08 -16.39
N LEU A 145 -3.42 8.34 -15.27
CA LEU A 145 -4.26 7.18 -15.00
C LEU A 145 -5.63 7.58 -14.44
N ILE A 146 -5.73 8.77 -13.86
CA ILE A 146 -7.00 9.32 -13.37
C ILE A 146 -7.90 9.66 -14.55
N ARG A 147 -9.11 9.12 -14.52
CA ARG A 147 -10.13 9.27 -15.57
C ARG A 147 -10.92 10.54 -15.35
N PHE A 148 -10.28 11.70 -15.55
CA PHE A 148 -10.91 13.03 -15.45
C PHE A 148 -12.30 13.16 -16.09
N PRO A 149 -12.63 12.52 -17.25
CA PRO A 149 -13.97 12.57 -17.83
C PRO A 149 -15.09 11.97 -16.97
N LEU A 150 -14.75 11.17 -15.95
CA LEU A 150 -15.69 10.61 -14.98
C LEU A 150 -15.94 11.55 -13.78
N MET A 151 -15.25 12.69 -13.69
CA MET A 151 -15.53 13.73 -12.71
C MET A 151 -16.50 14.75 -13.29
N THR A 152 -17.47 15.20 -12.49
CA THR A 152 -18.34 16.30 -12.91
C THR A 152 -17.56 17.62 -12.90
N ILE A 153 -17.98 18.57 -13.74
CA ILE A 153 -17.38 19.92 -13.79
C ILE A 153 -17.48 20.63 -12.43
N GLU A 154 -18.53 20.34 -11.65
CA GLU A 154 -18.75 20.85 -10.30
C GLU A 154 -17.75 20.27 -9.29
N GLU A 155 -17.44 18.97 -9.39
CA GLU A 155 -16.42 18.31 -8.55
C GLU A 155 -15.00 18.75 -8.92
N PHE A 156 -14.75 19.04 -10.19
CA PHE A 156 -13.49 19.63 -10.66
C PHE A 156 -13.35 21.10 -10.22
N ALA A 157 -14.43 21.88 -10.22
CA ALA A 157 -14.44 23.28 -9.82
C ALA A 157 -14.36 23.50 -8.30
N ALA A 158 -14.84 22.55 -7.49
CA ALA A 158 -14.80 22.62 -6.03
C ALA A 158 -13.43 22.27 -5.42
N GLY A 159 -12.48 21.79 -6.22
CA GLY A 159 -11.12 21.42 -5.79
C GLY A 159 -10.03 22.48 -6.01
N ASN A 160 -10.42 23.72 -6.35
CA ASN A 160 -9.51 24.87 -6.53
C ASN A 160 -9.33 25.68 -5.25
#